data_AF-A0A523WKW4-F1
#
_entry.id   AF-A0A523WKW4-F1
#
_cell.length_a   1.000
_cell.length_b   1.000
_cell.length_c   1.000
_cell.angle_alpha   90.00
_cell.angle_beta   90.00
_cell.angle_gamma   90.00
#
_symmetry.space_group_name_H-M   'P 1'
#
loop_
_entity.id
_entity.type
_entity.pdbx_description
1 polymer ?
#
loop_
_entity_poly.entity_id
_entity_poly.type
_entity_poly.pdbx_seq_one_letter_code
_entity_poly.pdbx_strand_id
1 'polypeptide(L)'
;MRLSVNIDHFATLREARQSNEPEPILAALLAEQAGAEGIVCHIRGDRRHIKERDLQILRQVIKTKLNIEMAATEEMKNIALEINPDVVSLVPEREEELTTEGGLDVISNERHLGPHIQ
;
A
#
# COMPACT_ATOMS: atom_id res chain seq x y z
N MET A 1 1.36 -13.58 -17.93
CA MET A 1 2.05 -12.70 -16.96
C MET A 1 1.06 -11.61 -16.58
N ARG A 2 0.95 -11.25 -15.30
CA ARG A 2 0.07 -10.16 -14.81
C ARG A 2 0.92 -9.02 -14.27
N LEU A 3 0.48 -7.78 -14.44
CA LEU A 3 1.16 -6.59 -13.94
C LEU A 3 0.27 -5.84 -12.94
N SER A 4 0.79 -5.58 -11.75
CA SER A 4 0.20 -4.61 -10.83
C SER A 4 1.09 -3.39 -10.72
N VAL A 5 0.50 -2.19 -10.68
CA VAL A 5 1.25 -0.92 -10.68
C VAL A 5 1.24 -0.33 -9.28
N ASN A 6 2.43 -0.09 -8.73
CA ASN A 6 2.57 0.68 -7.49
C ASN A 6 2.45 2.19 -7.77
N ILE A 7 1.63 2.89 -6.98
CA ILE A 7 1.33 4.32 -7.16
C ILE A 7 1.93 5.25 -6.09
N ASP A 8 2.74 4.74 -5.16
CA ASP A 8 3.24 5.47 -3.98
C ASP A 8 4.03 6.72 -4.35
N HIS A 9 4.77 6.67 -5.45
CA HIS A 9 5.60 7.79 -5.88
C HIS A 9 4.78 8.98 -6.43
N PHE A 10 3.54 8.76 -6.89
CA PHE A 10 2.63 9.88 -7.17
C PHE A 10 2.27 10.61 -5.87
N ALA A 11 1.96 9.86 -4.81
CA ALA A 11 1.70 10.44 -3.50
C ALA A 11 2.96 11.11 -2.91
N THR A 12 4.14 10.56 -3.15
CA THR A 12 5.41 11.20 -2.75
C THR A 12 5.57 12.58 -3.39
N LEU A 13 5.25 12.72 -4.69
CA LEU A 13 5.29 14.02 -5.37
C LEU A 13 4.27 15.01 -4.79
N ARG A 14 3.07 14.53 -4.46
CA ARG A 14 2.01 15.32 -3.80
C ARG A 14 2.49 15.86 -2.46
N GLU A 15 3.03 15.00 -1.60
CA GLU A 15 3.48 15.37 -0.26
C GLU A 15 4.71 16.30 -0.28
N ALA A 16 5.61 16.13 -1.25
CA ALA A 16 6.77 17.02 -1.43
C ALA A 16 6.38 18.48 -1.71
N ARG A 17 5.14 18.74 -2.15
CA ARG A 17 4.62 20.07 -2.44
C ARG A 17 3.48 20.49 -1.51
N GLN A 18 3.06 19.63 -0.59
CA GLN A 18 1.88 19.83 0.26
C GLN A 18 0.66 20.28 -0.56
N SER A 19 0.53 19.72 -1.77
CA SER A 19 -0.53 20.04 -2.73
C SER A 19 -1.56 18.91 -2.78
N ASN A 20 -2.64 19.13 -3.54
CA ASN A 20 -3.58 18.07 -3.87
C ASN A 20 -3.15 17.25 -5.11
N GLU A 21 -2.12 17.72 -5.82
CA GLU A 21 -1.67 17.14 -7.09
C GLU A 21 -0.19 16.74 -7.04
N PRO A 22 0.21 15.66 -7.74
CA PRO A 22 -0.66 14.76 -8.51
C PRO A 22 -1.53 13.89 -7.61
N GLU A 23 -2.81 13.71 -7.98
CA GLU A 23 -3.74 12.83 -7.25
C GLU A 23 -3.43 11.34 -7.58
N PRO A 24 -2.96 10.50 -6.62
CA PRO A 24 -2.60 9.11 -6.88
C PRO A 24 -3.74 8.25 -7.43
N ILE A 25 -4.98 8.61 -7.10
CA ILE A 25 -6.18 7.92 -7.57
C ILE A 25 -6.30 8.04 -9.09
N LEU A 26 -5.96 9.21 -9.67
CA LEU A 26 -5.96 9.38 -11.11
C LEU A 26 -4.91 8.47 -11.78
N ALA A 27 -3.72 8.37 -11.20
CA ALA A 27 -2.67 7.48 -11.70
C ALA A 27 -3.12 6.01 -11.67
N ALA A 28 -3.81 5.59 -10.61
CA ALA A 28 -4.35 4.24 -10.47
C ALA A 28 -5.39 3.92 -11.57
N LEU A 29 -6.34 4.83 -11.81
CA LEU A 29 -7.35 4.66 -12.86
C LEU A 29 -6.73 4.60 -14.25
N LEU A 30 -5.75 5.46 -14.53
CA LEU A 30 -5.01 5.44 -15.79
C LEU A 30 -4.21 4.14 -15.97
N ALA A 31 -3.60 3.62 -14.90
CA ALA A 31 -2.90 2.35 -14.93
C ALA A 31 -3.84 1.18 -15.26
N GLU A 32 -5.03 1.11 -14.64
CA GLU A 32 -6.04 0.09 -14.99
C GLU A 32 -6.48 0.21 -16.45
N GLN A 33 -6.75 1.43 -16.93
CA GLN A 33 -7.11 1.67 -18.33
C GLN A 33 -6.00 1.30 -19.32
N ALA A 34 -4.73 1.43 -18.90
CA ALA A 34 -3.57 1.03 -19.68
C ALA A 34 -3.28 -0.48 -19.62
N GLY A 35 -4.07 -1.26 -18.88
CA GLY A 35 -3.99 -2.72 -18.83
C GLY A 35 -3.34 -3.30 -17.58
N ALA A 36 -3.16 -2.52 -16.51
CA ALA A 36 -2.78 -3.08 -15.22
C ALA A 36 -3.89 -4.01 -14.69
N GLU A 37 -3.50 -5.18 -14.18
CA GLU A 37 -4.40 -6.17 -13.55
C GLU A 37 -4.52 -5.99 -12.03
N GLY A 38 -3.90 -4.92 -11.50
CA GLY A 38 -3.99 -4.54 -10.11
C GLY A 38 -3.26 -3.24 -9.81
N ILE A 39 -3.60 -2.65 -8.67
CA ILE A 39 -2.97 -1.46 -8.11
C ILE A 39 -2.36 -1.83 -6.78
N VAL A 40 -1.12 -1.39 -6.57
CA VAL A 40 -0.40 -1.55 -5.32
C VAL A 40 -0.23 -0.17 -4.67
N CYS A 41 -0.45 -0.09 -3.36
CA CYS A 41 -0.14 1.10 -2.58
C CYS A 41 0.33 0.69 -1.19
N HIS A 42 1.24 1.47 -0.61
CA HIS A 42 1.85 1.17 0.68
C HIS A 42 1.44 2.22 1.71
N ILE A 43 0.64 1.79 2.68
CA ILE A 43 0.33 2.59 3.87
C ILE A 43 1.41 2.37 4.94
N ARG A 44 2.18 3.42 5.19
CA ARG A 44 3.27 3.41 6.19
C ARG A 44 2.78 3.91 7.53
N GLY A 45 3.43 3.49 8.62
CA GLY A 45 3.17 3.99 9.98
C GLY A 45 3.37 5.51 10.11
N ASP A 46 4.30 6.08 9.34
CA ASP A 46 4.59 7.51 9.33
C ASP A 46 3.74 8.33 8.33
N ARG A 47 2.90 7.67 7.51
CA ARG A 47 2.05 8.29 6.48
C ARG A 47 2.85 9.18 5.52
N ARG A 48 4.08 8.78 5.19
CA ARG A 48 5.01 9.55 4.35
C ARG A 48 4.48 9.89 2.96
N HIS A 49 3.60 9.07 2.37
CA HIS A 49 3.06 9.29 1.03
C HIS A 49 1.56 8.96 0.94
N ILE A 50 1.21 7.68 0.90
CA ILE A 50 -0.19 7.23 0.85
C ILE A 50 -0.83 7.48 2.22
N LYS A 51 -2.06 7.99 2.20
CA LYS A 51 -2.89 8.28 3.39
C LYS A 51 -4.14 7.41 3.37
N GLU A 52 -4.80 7.30 4.53
CA GLU A 52 -6.03 6.51 4.71
C GLU A 52 -7.16 6.99 3.77
N ARG A 53 -7.23 8.30 3.48
CA ARG A 53 -8.12 8.87 2.44
C ARG A 53 -7.91 8.18 1.10
N ASP A 54 -6.66 7.99 0.71
CA ASP A 54 -6.33 7.43 -0.60
C ASP A 54 -6.82 5.97 -0.66
N LEU A 55 -6.61 5.19 0.40
CA LEU A 55 -7.09 3.80 0.51
C LEU A 55 -8.62 3.71 0.38
N GLN A 56 -9.35 4.57 1.08
CA GLN A 56 -10.82 4.59 1.05
C GLN A 56 -11.34 4.86 -0.37
N ILE A 57 -10.75 5.83 -1.07
CA ILE A 57 -11.15 6.16 -2.44
C ILE A 57 -10.75 5.03 -3.40
N LEU A 58 -9.51 4.53 -3.31
CA LEU A 58 -9.03 3.40 -4.13
C LEU A 58 -9.98 2.20 -4.01
N ARG A 59 -10.41 1.86 -2.79
CA ARG A 59 -11.33 0.75 -2.58
C ARG A 59 -12.66 0.90 -3.33
N GLN A 60 -13.15 2.12 -3.48
CA GLN A 60 -14.40 2.41 -4.18
C GLN A 60 -14.25 2.38 -5.71
N VAL A 61 -13.09 2.80 -6.22
CA VAL A 61 -12.92 3.07 -7.66
C VAL A 61 -12.21 1.95 -8.40
N ILE A 62 -11.24 1.26 -7.79
CA ILE A 62 -10.47 0.17 -8.43
C ILE A 62 -11.39 -0.99 -8.77
N LYS A 63 -11.27 -1.49 -10.02
CA LYS A 63 -12.10 -2.58 -10.56
C LYS A 63 -11.34 -3.89 -10.71
N THR A 64 -10.02 -3.83 -10.74
CA THR A 64 -9.11 -4.96 -10.73
C THR A 64 -8.77 -5.34 -9.28
N LYS A 65 -7.53 -5.69 -8.96
CA LYS A 65 -7.11 -6.02 -7.59
C LYS A 65 -6.49 -4.82 -6.89
N LEU A 66 -6.94 -4.52 -5.69
CA LEU A 66 -6.24 -3.64 -4.76
C LEU A 66 -5.30 -4.46 -3.87
N ASN A 67 -4.00 -4.19 -3.94
CA ASN A 67 -2.98 -4.73 -3.06
C ASN A 67 -2.48 -3.64 -2.10
N ILE A 68 -2.67 -3.85 -0.80
CA ILE A 68 -2.13 -2.95 0.22
C ILE A 68 -0.85 -3.55 0.79
N GLU A 69 0.25 -2.84 0.59
CA GLU A 69 1.51 -3.08 1.29
C GLU A 69 1.44 -2.41 2.67
N MET A 70 1.86 -3.13 3.72
CA MET A 70 1.86 -2.59 5.09
C MET A 70 2.80 -3.38 6.02
N ALA A 71 3.21 -2.75 7.13
CA ALA A 71 3.88 -3.44 8.22
C ALA A 71 2.95 -4.40 8.98
N ALA A 72 3.52 -5.43 9.60
CA ALA A 72 2.80 -6.38 10.45
C ALA A 72 2.53 -5.78 11.85
N THR A 73 1.65 -4.78 11.92
CA THR A 73 1.22 -4.16 13.19
C THR A 73 -0.30 -4.26 13.35
N GLU A 74 -0.79 -4.19 14.60
CA GLU A 74 -2.24 -4.21 14.86
C GLU A 74 -2.95 -3.00 14.25
N GLU A 75 -2.29 -1.83 14.24
CA GLU A 75 -2.82 -0.63 13.58
C GLU A 75 -3.04 -0.87 12.08
N MET A 76 -2.03 -1.34 11.37
CA MET A 76 -2.11 -1.59 9.93
C MET A 76 -3.09 -2.71 9.60
N LYS A 77 -3.11 -3.77 10.41
CA LYS A 77 -4.09 -4.84 10.31
C LYS A 77 -5.53 -4.30 10.40
N ASN A 78 -5.82 -3.44 11.37
CA ASN A 78 -7.15 -2.86 11.52
C ASN A 78 -7.53 -1.98 10.32
N ILE A 79 -6.59 -1.17 9.80
CA ILE A 79 -6.80 -0.40 8.57
C ILE A 79 -7.12 -1.33 7.39
N ALA A 80 -6.34 -2.39 7.19
CA ALA A 80 -6.58 -3.33 6.10
C ALA A 80 -7.92 -4.06 6.24
N LEU A 81 -8.33 -4.44 7.44
CA LEU A 81 -9.64 -5.06 7.69
C LEU A 81 -10.80 -4.11 7.39
N GLU A 82 -10.65 -2.82 7.71
CA GLU A 82 -11.65 -1.79 7.39
C GLU A 82 -11.75 -1.55 5.88
N ILE A 83 -10.60 -1.44 5.21
CA ILE A 83 -10.54 -1.20 3.76
C ILE A 83 -10.94 -2.44 2.96
N ASN A 84 -10.68 -3.64 3.48
CA ASN A 84 -10.96 -4.92 2.85
C ASN A 84 -10.40 -5.01 1.39
N PRO A 85 -9.07 -4.90 1.20
CA PRO A 85 -8.43 -5.03 -0.10
C PRO A 85 -8.45 -6.50 -0.59
N ASP A 86 -8.19 -6.71 -1.88
CA ASP A 86 -8.13 -8.07 -2.46
C ASP A 86 -6.86 -8.82 -2.04
N VAL A 87 -5.78 -8.08 -1.77
CA VAL A 87 -4.48 -8.61 -1.36
C VAL A 87 -3.87 -7.70 -0.30
N VAL A 88 -3.22 -8.31 0.68
CA VAL A 88 -2.32 -7.65 1.63
C VAL A 88 -0.92 -8.22 1.43
N SER A 89 0.07 -7.33 1.32
CA SER A 89 1.48 -7.69 1.22
C SER A 89 2.20 -7.18 2.47
N LEU A 90 2.60 -8.09 3.37
CA LEU A 90 3.38 -7.71 4.54
C LEU A 90 4.82 -7.40 4.12
N VAL A 91 5.27 -6.19 4.43
CA VAL A 91 6.62 -5.70 4.13
C VAL A 91 7.34 -5.33 5.42
N PRO A 92 8.68 -5.49 5.50
CA PRO A 92 9.42 -4.96 6.63
C PRO A 92 9.35 -3.43 6.61
N GLU A 93 9.10 -2.81 7.77
CA GLU A 93 9.13 -1.36 7.92
C GLU A 93 9.97 -1.03 9.15
N ARG A 94 11.04 -0.25 8.98
CA ARG A 94 11.81 0.34 10.08
C ARG A 94 11.50 1.84 10.15
N GLU A 95 11.45 2.38 11.36
CA GLU A 95 11.18 3.82 11.59
C GLU A 95 12.19 4.72 10.84
N GLU A 96 13.42 4.24 10.64
CA GLU A 96 14.55 4.99 10.05
C GLU A 96 14.81 4.65 8.57
N GLU A 97 14.13 3.65 7.99
CA GLU A 97 14.40 3.24 6.59
C GLU A 97 13.75 4.19 5.57
N LEU A 98 14.55 4.62 4.59
CA LEU A 98 14.11 5.37 3.41
C LEU A 98 13.45 4.44 2.37
N THR A 99 13.92 3.20 2.27
CA THR A 99 13.42 2.10 1.41
C THR A 99 13.68 0.76 2.11
N THR A 100 12.92 -0.29 1.80
CA THR A 100 13.20 -1.65 2.29
C THR A 100 14.56 -2.13 1.77
N GLU A 101 15.55 -2.27 2.66
CA GLU A 101 16.89 -2.75 2.26
C GLU A 101 16.96 -4.29 2.19
N GLY A 102 15.90 -4.98 2.61
CA GLY A 102 15.79 -6.44 2.57
C GLY A 102 14.34 -6.95 2.51
N GLY A 103 14.19 -8.27 2.41
CA GLY A 103 12.89 -8.93 2.49
C GLY A 103 12.43 -9.14 3.94
N LEU A 104 11.14 -9.43 4.12
CA LEU A 104 10.58 -9.81 5.42
C LEU A 104 11.20 -11.14 5.87
N ASP A 105 11.86 -11.16 7.04
CA ASP A 105 12.39 -12.40 7.63
C ASP A 105 11.26 -13.20 8.30
N VAL A 106 10.60 -14.04 7.50
CA VAL A 106 9.47 -14.86 7.94
C VAL A 106 9.90 -15.94 8.94
N ILE A 107 11.09 -16.53 8.76
CA ILE A 107 11.56 -17.65 9.60
C ILE A 107 11.79 -17.16 11.04
N SER A 108 12.46 -16.02 11.19
CA SER A 108 12.74 -15.48 12.53
C SER A 108 11.51 -14.86 13.20
N ASN A 109 10.53 -14.41 12.41
CA ASN A 109 9.35 -13.67 12.90
C ASN A 109 8.03 -14.46 12.87
N GLU A 110 8.06 -15.78 12.67
CA GLU A 110 6.85 -16.61 12.52
C GLU A 110 5.78 -16.34 13.58
N ARG A 111 6.17 -16.28 14.87
CA ARG A 111 5.23 -16.02 15.98
C ARG A 111 4.63 -14.62 15.94
N HIS A 112 5.38 -13.64 15.47
CA HIS A 112 4.92 -12.26 15.36
C HIS A 112 4.00 -12.09 14.15
N LEU A 113 4.30 -12.73 13.01
CA LEU A 113 3.54 -12.62 11.78
C LEU A 113 2.23 -13.42 11.80
N GLY A 114 2.20 -14.57 12.49
CA GLY A 114 1.04 -15.48 12.53
C GLY A 114 -0.30 -14.78 12.80
N PRO A 115 -0.43 -13.93 13.83
CA PRO A 115 -1.67 -13.19 14.10
C PRO A 115 -2.16 -12.25 12.98
N HIS A 116 -1.30 -11.88 12.02
CA HIS A 116 -1.64 -10.97 10.91
C HIS A 116 -2.07 -11.68 9.62
N ILE A 117 -2.02 -13.02 9.57
CA ILE A 117 -2.31 -13.82 8.36
C ILE A 117 -3.41 -14.88 8.57
N GLN A 118 -4.06 -14.89 9.74
CA GLN A 118 -5.20 -15.77 10.08
C GLN A 118 -6.53 -15.09 9.78
#